data_AF-V5R5I2-F1
#
_entry.id   AF-V5R5I2-F1
#
_cell.length_a   1.000
_cell.length_b   1.000
_cell.length_c   1.000
_cell.angle_alpha   90.00
_cell.angle_beta   90.00
_cell.angle_gamma   90.00
#
_symmetry.space_group_name_H-M   'P 1'
#
loop_
_entity.id
_entity.type
_entity.pdbx_description
1 polymer ?
#
loop_
_entity_poly.entity_id
_entity_poly.type
_entity_poly.pdbx_seq_one_letter_code
_entity_poly.pdbx_strand_id
1 'polypeptide(L)' 'ELMMISGKKVEELIARLAQKARAAGIHLILATQRPSVDIITGLIKANIPTRIAFTVSSKIDSRTILDQGGA' A
#
# COMPACT_ATOMS: atom_id res chain seq x y z
N GLU A 1 7.63 6.41 -8.86
CA GLU A 1 7.46 7.80 -9.35
C GLU A 1 6.09 8.38 -9.02
N LEU A 2 4.99 7.64 -9.22
CA LEU A 2 3.63 8.12 -8.94
C LEU A 2 3.44 8.77 -7.55
N MET A 3 3.82 8.04 -6.48
CA MET A 3 3.76 8.57 -5.10
C MET A 3 4.81 9.64 -4.81
N MET A 4 5.95 9.62 -5.51
CA MET A 4 7.05 10.57 -5.28
C MET A 4 6.81 11.93 -5.96
N ILE A 5 6.00 11.96 -7.02
CA ILE A 5 5.72 13.16 -7.83
C ILE A 5 4.33 13.74 -7.51
N SER A 6 3.35 12.90 -7.14
CA SER A 6 1.95 13.31 -6.94
C SER A 6 1.27 12.64 -5.74
N GLY A 7 2.06 12.31 -4.71
CA GLY A 7 1.69 11.47 -3.56
C GLY A 7 0.29 11.72 -2.99
N LYS A 8 0.00 12.93 -2.50
CA LYS A 8 -1.29 13.22 -1.83
C LYS A 8 -2.51 12.97 -2.71
N LYS A 9 -2.48 13.44 -3.95
CA LYS A 9 -3.62 13.29 -4.87
C LYS A 9 -3.83 11.83 -5.28
N VAL A 10 -2.74 11.12 -5.53
CA VAL A 10 -2.75 9.70 -5.89
C VAL A 10 -3.26 8.86 -4.72
N GLU A 11 -2.77 9.11 -3.52
CA GLU A 11 -3.21 8.44 -2.30
C GLU A 11 -4.71 8.61 -2.05
N GLU A 12 -5.24 9.84 -2.19
CA GLU A 12 -6.67 10.11 -2.04
C GLU A 12 -7.51 9.34 -3.07
N LEU A 13 -7.06 9.29 -4.33
CA LEU A 13 -7.73 8.53 -5.38
C LEU A 13 -7.71 7.02 -5.12
N ILE A 14 -6.57 6.49 -4.67
CA ILE A 14 -6.43 5.08 -4.29
C ILE A 14 -7.37 4.76 -3.13
N ALA A 15 -7.37 5.58 -2.08
CA ALA A 15 -8.24 5.39 -0.93
C ALA A 15 -9.72 5.41 -1.34
N ARG A 16 -10.13 6.40 -2.15
CA ARG A 16 -11.50 6.51 -2.65
C ARG A 16 -11.92 5.30 -3.48
N LEU A 17 -11.05 4.81 -4.36
CA LEU A 17 -11.30 3.60 -5.14
C LEU A 17 -11.41 2.39 -4.22
N ALA A 18 -10.43 2.14 -3.36
CA ALA A 18 -10.41 0.99 -2.47
C ALA A 18 -11.67 0.89 -1.59
N GLN A 19 -12.21 2.02 -1.14
CA GLN A 19 -13.44 2.07 -0.32
C GLN A 19 -14.72 1.69 -1.07
N LYS A 20 -14.83 2.02 -2.36
CA LYS A 20 -16.10 1.95 -3.11
C LYS A 20 -16.12 0.86 -4.19
N ALA A 21 -14.95 0.41 -4.62
CA ALA A 21 -14.76 -0.41 -5.83
C ALA A 21 -15.28 -1.85 -5.70
N ARG A 22 -15.36 -2.42 -4.49
CA ARG A 22 -15.72 -3.83 -4.28
C ARG A 22 -17.06 -4.22 -4.89
N ALA A 23 -18.12 -3.46 -4.63
CA ALA A 23 -19.46 -3.77 -5.15
C ALA A 23 -19.55 -3.54 -6.68
N ALA A 24 -18.67 -2.69 -7.22
CA ALA A 24 -18.57 -2.44 -8.65
C ALA A 24 -17.68 -3.46 -9.39
N GLY A 25 -17.11 -4.45 -8.70
CA GLY A 25 -16.21 -5.45 -9.30
C GLY A 25 -14.87 -4.89 -9.77
N ILE A 26 -14.45 -3.72 -9.26
CA ILE A 26 -13.15 -3.12 -9.56
C ILE A 26 -12.16 -3.52 -8.47
N HIS A 27 -11.00 -4.05 -8.86
CA HIS A 27 -9.98 -4.53 -7.93
C HIS A 27 -8.64 -3.83 -8.18
N LEU A 28 -7.96 -3.45 -7.11
CA LEU A 28 -6.67 -2.77 -7.16
C LEU A 28 -5.55 -3.74 -6.79
N ILE A 29 -4.46 -3.69 -7.55
CA ILE A 29 -3.18 -4.33 -7.21
C ILE A 29 -2.14 -3.21 -7.16
N LEU A 30 -1.52 -3.02 -6.00
CA LEU A 30 -0.43 -2.08 -5.81
C LEU A 30 0.85 -2.85 -5.48
N ALA A 31 1.92 -2.58 -6.22
CA ALA A 31 3.22 -3.22 -6.03
C ALA A 31 4.32 -2.15 -5.91
N THR A 32 5.28 -2.38 -5.02
CA THR A 32 6.46 -1.52 -4.85
C THR A 32 7.66 -2.37 -4.44
N GLN A 33 8.85 -1.95 -4.85
CA GLN A 33 10.13 -2.48 -4.36
C GLN A 33 10.73 -1.60 -3.25
N ARG A 34 10.09 -0.47 -2.95
CA ARG A 34 10.49 0.46 -1.89
C ARG A 34 9.42 0.48 -0.80
N PRO A 35 9.40 -0.52 0.11
CA PRO A 35 8.46 -0.56 1.21
C PRO A 35 8.87 0.44 2.30
N SER A 36 8.50 1.70 2.11
CA SER A 36 8.70 2.78 3.08
C SER A 36 7.37 3.34 3.57
N VAL A 37 7.36 3.96 4.75
CA VAL A 37 6.17 4.58 5.34
C VAL A 37 5.58 5.70 4.47
N ASP A 38 6.41 6.32 3.62
CA ASP A 38 5.99 7.38 2.70
C ASP A 38 5.30 6.83 1.45
N ILE A 39 5.49 5.54 1.14
CA ILE A 39 4.85 4.85 0.00
C ILE A 39 3.66 4.01 0.48
N ILE A 40 3.87 3.22 1.54
CA ILE A 40 2.86 2.38 2.18
C ILE A 40 2.36 3.12 3.43
N THR A 41 1.67 4.22 3.17
CA THR A 41 1.18 5.11 4.22
C THR A 41 0.09 4.46 5.07
N GLY A 42 -0.25 5.09 6.19
CA GLY A 42 -1.39 4.67 7.02
C GLY A 42 -2.71 4.67 6.26
N LEU A 43 -2.95 5.64 5.37
CA LEU A 43 -4.18 5.71 4.56
C LEU A 43 -4.26 4.57 3.55
N ILE A 44 -3.15 4.23 2.89
CA ILE A 44 -3.09 3.07 1.99
C ILE A 44 -3.38 1.79 2.77
N LYS A 45 -2.71 1.59 3.92
CA LYS A 45 -2.90 0.40 4.77
C LYS A 45 -4.33 0.26 5.29
N ALA A 46 -4.96 1.36 5.67
CA ALA A 46 -6.34 1.36 6.19
C ALA A 46 -7.37 0.89 5.16
N ASN A 47 -7.09 1.04 3.87
CA ASN A 47 -8.04 0.69 2.80
C ASN A 47 -7.66 -0.59 2.04
N ILE A 48 -6.46 -1.14 2.27
CA ILE A 48 -5.97 -2.36 1.59
C ILE A 48 -5.51 -3.37 2.66
N PRO A 49 -6.43 -4.24 3.15
CA PRO A 49 -6.14 -5.19 4.22
C PRO A 49 -5.36 -6.42 3.72
N THR A 50 -5.52 -6.81 2.46
CA THR A 50 -4.82 -7.95 1.87
C THR A 50 -3.43 -7.52 1.40
N ARG A 51 -2.39 -8.15 1.94
CA ARG A 51 -1.00 -7.78 1.70
C ARG A 51 -0.13 -9.00 1.48
N ILE A 52 0.81 -8.88 0.56
CA ILE A 52 1.81 -9.89 0.25
C ILE A 52 3.16 -9.21 0.30
N ALA A 53 4.11 -9.83 0.99
CA ALA A 53 5.49 -9.40 1.00
C ALA A 53 6.36 -10.56 0.47
N PHE A 54 7.24 -10.23 -0.48
CA PHE A 54 8.37 -11.08 -0.82
C PHE A 54 9.51 -10.81 0.17
N THR A 55 10.62 -11.55 0.03
CA THR A 55 11.82 -11.34 0.84
C THR A 55 12.23 -9.87 0.88
N VAL A 56 12.33 -9.31 2.08
CA VAL A 56 12.75 -7.92 2.32
C VAL A 56 14.09 -7.84 3.06
N SER A 57 14.73 -6.68 2.97
CA SER A 57 16.06 -6.44 3.54
C SER A 57 16.04 -6.31 5.07
N SER A 58 14.90 -5.94 5.67
CA SER A 58 14.82 -5.68 7.10
C SER A 58 13.47 -6.01 7.73
N LYS A 59 13.47 -6.21 9.05
CA LYS A 59 12.22 -6.33 9.84
C LYS A 59 11.37 -5.06 9.79
N ILE A 60 11.97 -3.90 9.55
CA ILE A 60 11.26 -2.61 9.44
C ILE A 60 10.45 -2.59 8.13
N ASP A 61 11.06 -3.02 7.03
CA ASP A 61 10.38 -3.16 5.73
C ASP A 61 9.23 -4.18 5.82
N SER A 62 9.47 -5.31 6.48
CA SER A 62 8.43 -6.31 6.74
C SER A 62 7.25 -5.71 7.49
N ARG A 63 7.50 -4.96 8.57
CA ARG A 63 6.44 -4.28 9.33
C ARG A 63 5.76 -3.19 8.54
N THR A 64 6.47 -2.53 7.63
CA THR A 64 5.88 -1.50 6.76
C THR A 64 4.84 -2.10 5.83
N ILE A 65 5.06 -3.32 5.33
CA ILE A 65 4.10 -4.04 4.47
C ILE A 65 3.04 -4.77 5.31
N LEU A 66 3.45 -5.59 6.29
CA LEU A 66 2.58 -6.57 6.96
C LEU A 66 2.09 -6.17 8.35
N ASP A 67 2.54 -5.03 8.88
CA ASP A 67 2.40 -4.65 10.30
C ASP A 67 3.03 -5.67 11.29
N GLN A 68 3.81 -6.63 10.77
CA GLN A 68 4.55 -7.64 11.53
C GLN A 68 5.91 -7.96 10.86
N GLY A 69 6.81 -8.58 11.61
CA GLY A 69 8.05 -9.15 11.06
C GLY A 69 7.81 -10.52 10.42
N GLY A 70 8.72 -10.97 9.55
CA GLY A 70 8.71 -12.34 9.01
C GLY A 70 8.57 -12.45 7.49
N ALA A 71 8.49 -11.31 6.78
CA ALA A 71 8.77 -11.24 5.35
C ALA A 71 10.27 -11.30 5.06
#